data_AF-A0A937ZXB8-F1
#
_entry.id   AF-A0A937ZXB8-F1
#
_cell.length_a   1.000
_cell.length_b   1.000
_cell.length_c   1.000
_cell.angle_alpha   90.00
_cell.angle_beta   90.00
_cell.angle_gamma   90.00
#
_symmetry.space_group_name_H-M   'P 1'
#
loop_
_entity.id
_entity.type
_entity.pdbx_description
1 polymer ?
#
loop_
_entity_poly.entity_id
_entity_poly.type
_entity_poly.pdbx_seq_one_letter_code
_entity_poly.pdbx_strand_id
1 'polypeptide(L)'
;DWRLPFVRDGVRTRQVFEPIAAFVAAPFSANPSRIPNEDSAYFEFDETNLFRPNRFPGRDHVEEGQHVAYGVRGGTYGARGGSTTLFVGQSFQFQKDTDLPAGSGLEEDFSDIVARLEVVPNKYLSAIYKTRVDIDSQEAARSELALRAGGRALHVDMFYFFFDQRTPKDTRQRTFGDREEITLQVGTQLTERWSGSVNTRHDFATGAGTLSWGGSLRYVCDCATFGLDLARTYTRDRDIGPNNSVVVRMVLKTLGEFGGSIL
;
A
#
# COMPACT_ATOMS: atom_id res chain seq x y z
N ASP A 1 -18.97 -10.48 14.09
CA ASP A 1 -17.62 -10.01 14.45
C ASP A 1 -17.48 -10.11 15.97
N TRP A 2 -16.52 -10.91 16.43
CA TRP A 2 -16.17 -11.13 17.84
C TRP A 2 -14.73 -10.69 18.06
N ARG A 3 -14.51 -9.89 19.11
CA ARG A 3 -13.18 -9.36 19.49
C ARG A 3 -13.01 -9.45 20.99
N LEU A 4 -11.86 -9.97 21.42
CA LEU A 4 -11.59 -10.16 22.85
C LEU A 4 -10.21 -9.61 23.23
N PRO A 5 -10.08 -8.31 23.55
CA PRO A 5 -8.80 -7.71 23.88
C PRO A 5 -8.34 -8.07 25.30
N PHE A 6 -7.14 -8.64 25.40
CA PHE A 6 -6.41 -8.84 26.63
C PHE A 6 -5.36 -7.76 26.78
N VAL A 7 -5.31 -7.10 27.94
CA VAL A 7 -4.39 -6.00 28.21
C VAL A 7 -3.49 -6.37 29.38
N ARG A 8 -2.18 -6.16 29.22
CA ARG A 8 -1.19 -6.23 30.29
C ARG A 8 -0.55 -4.87 30.46
N ASP A 9 -0.82 -4.24 31.59
CA ASP A 9 -0.17 -3.00 32.00
C ASP A 9 1.16 -3.29 32.70
N GLY A 10 2.22 -2.60 32.24
CA GLY A 10 3.53 -2.59 32.88
C GLY A 10 4.03 -1.17 33.11
N VAL A 11 5.12 -1.02 33.86
CA VAL A 11 5.66 0.30 34.24
C VAL A 11 6.14 1.11 33.04
N ARG A 12 6.66 0.45 32.00
CA ARG A 12 7.25 1.10 30.81
C ARG A 12 6.45 0.88 29.53
N THR A 13 5.66 -0.18 29.48
CA THR A 13 4.94 -0.61 28.29
C THR A 13 3.57 -1.16 28.66
N ARG A 14 2.60 -0.94 27.80
CA ARG A 14 1.29 -1.60 27.78
C ARG A 14 1.27 -2.57 26.61
N GLN A 15 0.90 -3.81 26.87
CA GLN A 15 0.76 -4.84 25.85
C GLN A 15 -0.71 -5.17 25.65
N VAL A 16 -1.11 -5.34 24.39
CA VAL A 16 -2.46 -5.74 23.99
C VAL A 16 -2.35 -6.97 23.12
N PHE A 17 -3.21 -7.95 23.37
CA PHE A 17 -3.38 -9.13 22.54
C PHE A 17 -4.88 -9.32 22.31
N GLU A 18 -5.32 -9.25 21.06
CA GLU A 18 -6.73 -9.24 20.68
C GLU A 18 -6.95 -10.32 19.59
N PRO A 19 -7.41 -11.53 19.97
CA PRO A 19 -8.04 -12.45 19.03
C PRO A 19 -9.32 -11.85 18.44
N ILE A 20 -9.51 -12.07 17.15
CA ILE A 20 -10.64 -11.61 16.35
C ILE A 20 -11.16 -12.80 15.55
N ALA A 21 -12.48 -12.98 15.54
CA ALA A 21 -13.15 -13.97 14.72
C ALA A 21 -14.46 -13.41 14.15
N ALA A 22 -14.77 -13.74 12.91
CA ALA A 22 -16.04 -13.41 12.28
C ALA A 22 -16.53 -14.63 11.50
N PHE A 23 -17.82 -14.91 11.62
CA PHE A 23 -18.54 -15.83 10.75
C PHE A 23 -19.43 -15.00 9.83
N VAL A 24 -19.41 -15.33 8.56
CA VAL A 24 -20.23 -14.71 7.53
C VAL A 24 -20.96 -15.83 6.79
N ALA A 25 -22.24 -15.60 6.51
CA ALA A 25 -23.07 -16.52 5.77
C ALA A 25 -23.91 -15.74 4.76
N ALA A 26 -23.81 -16.14 3.51
CA ALA A 26 -24.58 -15.67 2.38
C ALA A 26 -25.24 -16.88 1.67
N PRO A 27 -26.40 -16.69 1.02
CA PRO A 27 -26.96 -17.71 0.16
C PRO A 27 -26.07 -17.95 -1.07
N PHE A 28 -26.16 -19.14 -1.64
CA PHE A 28 -25.62 -19.44 -2.97
C PHE A 28 -26.59 -18.92 -4.04
N SER A 29 -26.09 -18.43 -5.17
CA SER A 29 -26.85 -17.81 -6.27
C SER A 29 -27.31 -16.35 -6.03
N ALA A 30 -26.47 -15.56 -5.37
CA ALA A 30 -26.63 -14.12 -5.25
C ALA A 30 -26.12 -13.35 -6.49
N ASN A 31 -25.31 -13.97 -7.36
CA ASN A 31 -24.75 -13.37 -8.58
C ASN A 31 -25.35 -13.97 -9.88
N PRO A 32 -26.57 -13.58 -10.29
CA PRO A 32 -27.19 -14.12 -11.50
C PRO A 32 -26.54 -13.56 -12.77
N SER A 33 -26.32 -14.40 -13.78
CA SER A 33 -25.72 -14.03 -15.09
C SER A 33 -26.42 -12.91 -15.87
N ARG A 34 -27.62 -12.50 -15.45
CA ARG A 34 -28.37 -11.35 -15.99
C ARG A 34 -27.81 -9.99 -15.53
N ILE A 35 -27.04 -9.97 -14.45
CA ILE A 35 -26.36 -8.78 -13.95
C ILE A 35 -24.91 -8.90 -14.42
N PRO A 36 -24.48 -8.07 -15.40
CA PRO A 36 -23.09 -8.08 -15.84
C PRO A 36 -22.19 -7.49 -14.74
N ASN A 37 -20.94 -7.95 -14.69
CA ASN A 37 -19.92 -7.37 -13.82
C ASN A 37 -19.23 -6.20 -14.51
N GLU A 38 -19.55 -4.97 -14.10
CA GLU A 38 -18.92 -3.76 -14.61
C GLU A 38 -17.89 -3.19 -13.63
N ASP A 39 -18.16 -3.29 -12.31
CA ASP A 39 -17.39 -2.61 -11.26
C ASP A 39 -16.80 -3.51 -10.16
N SER A 40 -17.07 -4.82 -10.22
CA SER A 40 -16.73 -5.79 -9.18
C SER A 40 -15.66 -6.81 -9.62
N ALA A 41 -14.94 -6.53 -10.71
CA ALA A 41 -14.07 -7.50 -11.38
C ALA A 41 -12.73 -7.79 -10.65
N TYR A 42 -12.24 -6.85 -9.85
CA TYR A 42 -10.94 -6.98 -9.19
C TYR A 42 -11.02 -6.43 -7.77
N PHE A 43 -10.73 -7.27 -6.79
CA PHE A 43 -10.37 -6.84 -5.44
C PHE A 43 -9.03 -7.45 -5.06
N GLU A 44 -8.40 -6.82 -4.08
CA GLU A 44 -7.12 -7.26 -3.56
C GLU A 44 -7.29 -7.66 -2.10
N PHE A 45 -7.08 -8.94 -1.80
CA PHE A 45 -7.24 -9.46 -0.44
C PHE A 45 -6.10 -9.00 0.48
N ASP A 46 -6.46 -8.43 1.63
CA ASP A 46 -5.50 -7.93 2.62
C ASP A 46 -6.08 -7.91 4.05
N GLU A 47 -5.33 -7.34 5.00
CA GLU A 47 -5.78 -7.26 6.40
C GLU A 47 -7.03 -6.39 6.61
N THR A 48 -7.32 -5.48 5.68
CA THR A 48 -8.39 -4.49 5.79
C THR A 48 -9.74 -5.01 5.33
N ASN A 49 -9.75 -6.07 4.52
CA ASN A 49 -10.98 -6.70 4.02
C ASN A 49 -11.21 -8.13 4.52
N LEU A 50 -10.26 -8.73 5.23
CA LEU A 50 -10.40 -10.08 5.80
C LEU A 50 -11.74 -10.32 6.52
N PHE A 51 -12.16 -9.38 7.37
CA PHE A 51 -13.39 -9.50 8.17
C PHE A 51 -14.62 -8.81 7.55
N ARG A 52 -14.55 -8.35 6.29
CA ARG A 52 -15.70 -7.74 5.62
C ARG A 52 -16.74 -8.82 5.29
N PRO A 53 -18.04 -8.55 5.47
CA PRO A 53 -19.10 -9.47 5.04
C PRO A 53 -19.17 -9.65 3.52
N ASN A 54 -18.79 -8.63 2.75
CA ASN A 54 -18.63 -8.71 1.29
C ASN A 54 -17.27 -8.11 0.94
N ARG A 55 -16.39 -8.92 0.33
CA ARG A 55 -15.05 -8.49 -0.10
C ARG A 55 -15.01 -7.93 -1.51
N PHE A 56 -16.04 -8.16 -2.33
CA PHE A 56 -16.14 -7.57 -3.65
C PHE A 56 -16.24 -6.04 -3.55
N PRO A 57 -15.59 -5.30 -4.48
CA PRO A 57 -15.85 -3.89 -4.64
C PRO A 57 -17.18 -3.70 -5.38
N GLY A 58 -17.69 -2.47 -5.41
CA GLY A 58 -18.86 -2.17 -6.25
C GLY A 58 -20.15 -2.79 -5.74
N ARG A 59 -21.07 -3.09 -6.67
CA ARG A 59 -22.42 -3.59 -6.36
C ARG A 59 -22.90 -4.73 -7.27
N ASP A 60 -22.12 -5.09 -8.29
CA ASP A 60 -22.54 -6.07 -9.28
C ASP A 60 -22.35 -7.51 -8.79
N HIS A 61 -21.31 -7.75 -7.98
CA HIS A 61 -21.08 -9.02 -7.31
C HIS A 61 -21.10 -8.90 -5.79
N VAL A 62 -21.59 -9.98 -5.15
CA VAL A 62 -21.52 -10.18 -3.71
C VAL A 62 -20.87 -11.52 -3.42
N GLU A 63 -20.08 -11.58 -2.34
CA GLU A 63 -19.46 -12.82 -1.88
C GLU A 63 -20.54 -13.82 -1.45
N GLU A 64 -20.48 -15.03 -2.01
CA GLU A 64 -21.44 -16.10 -1.74
C GLU A 64 -20.93 -17.07 -0.67
N GLY A 65 -21.84 -17.89 -0.16
CA GLY A 65 -21.48 -19.00 0.72
C GLY A 65 -21.11 -18.59 2.14
N GLN A 66 -20.40 -19.48 2.83
CA GLN A 66 -20.12 -19.36 4.26
C GLN A 66 -18.63 -19.39 4.51
N HIS A 67 -18.16 -18.50 5.37
CA HIS A 67 -16.76 -18.46 5.76
C HIS A 67 -16.57 -18.02 7.21
N VAL A 68 -15.45 -18.46 7.79
CA VAL A 68 -14.93 -17.94 9.06
C VAL A 68 -13.65 -17.20 8.77
N ALA A 69 -13.61 -15.92 9.10
CA ALA A 69 -12.39 -15.13 9.16
C ALA A 69 -11.88 -15.09 10.60
N TYR A 70 -10.58 -15.28 10.78
CA TYR A 70 -9.95 -15.24 12.10
C TYR A 70 -8.58 -14.60 12.04
N GLY A 71 -8.14 -14.02 13.16
CA GLY A 71 -6.85 -13.40 13.25
C GLY A 71 -6.53 -12.93 14.65
N VAL A 72 -5.31 -12.46 14.81
CA VAL A 72 -4.79 -11.94 16.07
C VAL A 72 -4.14 -10.60 15.81
N ARG A 73 -4.48 -9.64 16.67
CA ARG A 73 -3.81 -8.36 16.75
C ARG A 73 -3.01 -8.26 18.04
N GLY A 74 -1.71 -8.08 17.93
CA GLY A 74 -0.80 -7.80 19.03
C GLY A 74 -0.31 -6.36 18.99
N GLY A 75 -0.10 -5.74 20.15
CA GLY A 75 0.42 -4.38 20.24
C GLY A 75 1.25 -4.18 21.50
N THR A 76 2.39 -3.50 21.38
CA THR A 76 3.16 -2.97 22.52
C THR A 76 3.25 -1.46 22.39
N TYR A 77 2.84 -0.75 23.43
CA TYR A 77 2.79 0.70 23.50
C TYR A 77 3.68 1.18 24.64
N GLY A 78 4.72 1.96 24.33
CA GLY A 78 5.66 2.51 25.30
C GLY A 78 5.10 3.76 25.97
N ALA A 79 5.41 3.94 27.26
CA ALA A 79 4.99 5.10 28.05
C ALA A 79 5.50 6.45 27.49
N ARG A 80 6.49 6.44 26.59
CA ARG A 80 7.06 7.63 25.93
C ARG A 80 6.49 7.88 24.52
N GLY A 81 5.43 7.17 24.13
CA GLY A 81 4.68 7.41 22.88
C GLY A 81 5.07 6.54 21.68
N GLY A 82 6.04 5.63 21.80
CA GLY A 82 6.37 4.67 20.74
C GLY A 82 5.46 3.43 20.75
N SER A 83 5.27 2.77 19.61
CA SER A 83 4.47 1.56 19.50
C SER A 83 4.96 0.57 18.45
N THR A 84 4.64 -0.70 18.67
CA THR A 84 4.76 -1.77 17.67
C THR A 84 3.47 -2.57 17.67
N THR A 85 2.81 -2.69 16.51
CA THR A 85 1.58 -3.47 16.36
C THR A 85 1.74 -4.48 15.23
N LEU A 86 1.26 -5.70 15.46
CA LEU A 86 1.26 -6.79 14.50
C LEU A 86 -0.17 -7.28 14.35
N PHE A 87 -0.57 -7.55 13.12
CA PHE A 87 -1.77 -8.29 12.80
C PHE A 87 -1.40 -9.46 11.90
N VAL A 88 -2.00 -10.63 12.16
CA VAL A 88 -1.94 -11.80 11.30
C VAL A 88 -3.34 -12.40 11.25
N GLY A 89 -3.82 -12.76 10.06
CA GLY A 89 -5.14 -13.37 9.91
C GLY A 89 -5.27 -14.19 8.65
N GLN A 90 -6.34 -14.98 8.63
CA GLN A 90 -6.68 -15.91 7.55
C GLN A 90 -8.20 -16.13 7.55
N SER A 91 -8.75 -16.60 6.43
CA SER A 91 -10.13 -17.01 6.28
C SER A 91 -10.19 -18.49 5.90
N PHE A 92 -11.25 -19.16 6.33
CA PHE A 92 -11.62 -20.50 5.91
C PHE A 92 -13.02 -20.49 5.33
N GLN A 93 -13.16 -20.93 4.09
CA GLN A 93 -14.43 -21.07 3.38
C GLN A 93 -14.90 -22.51 3.46
N PHE A 94 -16.17 -22.72 3.81
CA PHE A 94 -16.75 -24.07 3.89
C PHE A 94 -17.16 -24.61 2.52
N GLN A 95 -17.34 -23.71 1.55
CA GLN A 95 -17.66 -24.01 0.17
C GLN A 95 -16.92 -23.01 -0.71
N LYS A 96 -16.37 -23.48 -1.82
CA LYS A 96 -15.67 -22.62 -2.77
C LYS A 96 -16.66 -21.72 -3.51
N ASP A 97 -16.43 -20.42 -3.46
CA ASP A 97 -17.12 -19.44 -4.30
C ASP A 97 -16.43 -19.37 -5.67
N THR A 98 -17.16 -19.72 -6.73
CA THR A 98 -16.63 -19.75 -8.10
C THR A 98 -16.54 -18.38 -8.75
N ASP A 99 -17.15 -17.35 -8.15
CA ASP A 99 -17.11 -15.98 -8.66
C ASP A 99 -15.85 -15.22 -8.20
N LEU A 100 -15.08 -15.79 -7.27
CA LEU A 100 -13.81 -15.20 -6.82
C LEU A 100 -12.77 -15.22 -7.95
N PRO A 101 -12.13 -14.06 -8.25
CA PRO A 101 -11.10 -14.00 -9.28
C PRO A 101 -9.90 -14.90 -8.96
N ALA A 102 -9.28 -15.45 -10.00
CA ALA A 102 -7.99 -16.12 -9.87
C ALA A 102 -6.87 -15.12 -9.52
N GLY A 103 -5.93 -15.53 -8.67
CA GLY A 103 -4.95 -14.70 -7.99
C GLY A 103 -5.47 -13.89 -6.79
N SER A 104 -6.72 -14.12 -6.34
CA SER A 104 -7.32 -13.35 -5.24
C SER A 104 -6.80 -13.74 -3.86
N GLY A 105 -6.26 -14.96 -3.70
CA GLY A 105 -5.84 -15.51 -2.42
C GLY A 105 -7.01 -16.05 -1.58
N LEU A 106 -8.15 -16.32 -2.23
CA LEU A 106 -9.40 -16.82 -1.64
C LEU A 106 -9.97 -18.03 -2.41
N GLU A 107 -9.25 -18.61 -3.35
CA GLU A 107 -9.76 -19.63 -4.27
C GLU A 107 -9.79 -21.04 -3.64
N GLU A 108 -8.94 -21.24 -2.64
CA GLU A 108 -8.86 -22.47 -1.87
C GLU A 108 -9.68 -22.35 -0.57
N ASP A 109 -9.92 -23.50 0.08
CA ASP A 109 -10.72 -23.54 1.31
C ASP A 109 -10.08 -22.67 2.40
N PHE A 110 -8.75 -22.66 2.48
CA PHE A 110 -8.00 -21.70 3.26
C PHE A 110 -7.56 -20.54 2.35
N SER A 111 -7.77 -19.31 2.81
CA SER A 111 -7.20 -18.15 2.15
C SER A 111 -5.68 -18.11 2.31
N ASP A 112 -5.05 -17.24 1.53
CA ASP A 112 -3.72 -16.72 1.84
C ASP A 112 -3.67 -16.14 3.26
N ILE A 113 -2.48 -16.15 3.85
CA ILE A 113 -2.25 -15.52 5.15
C ILE A 113 -1.94 -14.03 4.90
N VAL A 114 -2.68 -13.15 5.55
CA VAL A 114 -2.45 -11.70 5.51
C VAL A 114 -1.84 -11.21 6.81
N ALA A 115 -0.82 -10.36 6.71
CA ALA A 115 -0.16 -9.79 7.87
C ALA A 115 0.20 -8.32 7.68
N ARG A 116 0.15 -7.57 8.79
CA ARG A 116 0.55 -6.17 8.87
C ARG A 116 1.38 -5.95 10.13
N LEU A 117 2.60 -5.46 9.97
CA LEU A 117 3.47 -5.00 11.05
C LEU A 117 3.63 -3.49 10.93
N GLU A 118 3.43 -2.77 12.03
CA GLU A 118 3.64 -1.33 12.13
C GLU A 118 4.53 -1.02 13.34
N VAL A 119 5.61 -0.27 13.09
CA VAL A 119 6.65 0.04 14.06
C VAL A 119 6.89 1.54 14.06
N VAL A 120 6.50 2.21 15.15
CA VAL A 120 6.61 3.66 15.34
C VAL A 120 7.31 3.92 16.67
N PRO A 121 8.64 3.78 16.77
CA PRO A 121 9.34 3.92 18.06
C PRO A 121 9.33 5.36 18.59
N ASN A 122 9.21 6.36 17.71
CA ASN A 122 9.10 7.78 18.05
C ASN A 122 8.62 8.58 16.82
N LYS A 123 8.50 9.91 16.95
CA LYS A 123 8.02 10.82 15.89
C LYS A 123 8.92 10.94 14.65
N TYR A 124 10.15 10.44 14.69
CA TYR A 124 11.14 10.52 13.61
C TYR A 124 11.28 9.21 12.83
N LEU A 125 10.59 8.15 13.23
CA LEU A 125 10.69 6.86 12.54
C LEU A 125 9.34 6.15 12.58
N SER A 126 8.85 5.78 11.40
CA SER A 126 7.67 4.92 11.23
C SER A 126 7.91 3.95 10.09
N ALA A 127 7.66 2.66 10.32
CA ALA A 127 7.69 1.63 9.30
C ALA A 127 6.38 0.84 9.32
N ILE A 128 5.82 0.57 8.14
CA ILE A 128 4.67 -0.31 7.95
C ILE A 128 5.09 -1.36 6.94
N TYR A 129 5.03 -2.63 7.33
CA TYR A 129 5.21 -3.76 6.45
C TYR A 129 3.90 -4.53 6.33
N LYS A 130 3.49 -4.84 5.11
CA LYS A 130 2.32 -5.69 4.82
C LYS A 130 2.73 -6.84 3.93
N THR A 131 2.11 -7.99 4.11
CA THR A 131 2.31 -9.12 3.21
C THR A 131 1.06 -9.99 3.09
N ARG A 132 0.92 -10.60 1.92
CA ARG A 132 0.01 -11.72 1.67
C ARG A 132 0.87 -12.90 1.24
N VAL A 133 0.76 -14.01 1.96
CA VAL A 133 1.53 -15.24 1.72
C VAL A 133 0.57 -16.31 1.20
N ASP A 134 0.89 -16.84 0.03
CA ASP A 134 0.14 -17.91 -0.60
C ASP A 134 0.27 -19.19 0.23
N ILE A 135 -0.87 -19.81 0.56
CA ILE A 135 -0.90 -20.92 1.53
C ILE A 135 -0.27 -22.21 0.97
N ASP A 136 -0.34 -22.41 -0.34
CA ASP A 136 0.12 -23.63 -1.00
C ASP A 136 1.63 -23.58 -1.26
N SER A 137 2.12 -22.48 -1.83
CA SER A 137 3.53 -22.26 -2.19
C SER A 137 4.38 -21.74 -1.02
N GLN A 138 3.76 -21.10 -0.02
CA GLN A 138 4.43 -20.38 1.07
C GLN A 138 5.30 -19.21 0.59
N GLU A 139 5.11 -18.78 -0.65
CA GLU A 139 5.77 -17.60 -1.22
C GLU A 139 4.92 -16.36 -0.93
N ALA A 140 5.58 -15.20 -0.80
CA ALA A 140 4.86 -13.95 -0.67
C ALA A 140 4.22 -13.62 -2.01
N ALA A 141 2.89 -13.62 -2.10
CA ALA A 141 2.16 -13.13 -3.26
C ALA A 141 2.18 -11.59 -3.31
N ARG A 142 2.31 -10.93 -2.15
CA ARG A 142 2.44 -9.47 -2.04
C ARG A 142 3.36 -9.10 -0.88
N SER A 143 4.16 -8.06 -1.07
CA SER A 143 4.93 -7.43 0.01
C SER A 143 4.97 -5.91 -0.16
N GLU A 144 4.64 -5.17 0.88
CA GLU A 144 4.71 -3.71 0.89
C GLU A 144 5.50 -3.23 2.09
N LEU A 145 6.43 -2.30 1.89
CA LEU A 145 7.17 -1.67 2.96
C LEU A 145 7.16 -0.15 2.78
N ALA A 146 6.49 0.56 3.67
CA ALA A 146 6.56 2.01 3.78
C ALA A 146 7.43 2.39 4.98
N LEU A 147 8.48 3.17 4.76
CA LEU A 147 9.40 3.68 5.77
C LEU A 147 9.45 5.20 5.70
N ARG A 148 9.29 5.86 6.84
CA ARG A 148 9.58 7.29 7.01
C ARG A 148 10.58 7.45 8.13
N ALA A 149 11.66 8.18 7.87
CA ALA A 149 12.74 8.38 8.83
C ALA A 149 13.25 9.82 8.79
N GLY A 150 13.60 10.38 9.94
CA GLY A 150 14.22 11.70 10.06
C GLY A 150 13.26 12.83 10.44
N GLY A 151 13.71 14.07 10.26
CA GLY A 151 12.99 15.28 10.64
C GLY A 151 13.27 16.44 9.66
N ARG A 152 13.09 17.69 10.10
CA ARG A 152 13.24 18.85 9.21
C ARG A 152 14.60 18.96 8.53
N ALA A 153 15.69 18.70 9.26
CA ALA A 153 17.05 18.82 8.71
C ALA A 153 17.33 17.76 7.63
N LEU A 154 16.77 16.57 7.77
CA LEU A 154 16.88 15.49 6.81
C LEU A 154 15.74 14.49 7.06
N HIS A 155 14.95 14.20 6.05
CA HIS A 155 13.94 13.15 6.07
C HIS A 155 14.08 12.25 4.85
N VAL A 156 13.72 11.00 5.03
CA VAL A 156 13.74 9.93 4.04
C VAL A 156 12.39 9.25 4.06
N ASP A 157 11.75 9.19 2.90
CA ASP A 157 10.55 8.41 2.65
C ASP A 157 10.89 7.33 1.64
N MET A 158 10.58 6.08 1.97
CA MET A 158 10.81 4.93 1.11
C MET A 158 9.52 4.11 1.04
N PHE A 159 9.16 3.70 -0.17
CA PHE A 159 8.06 2.78 -0.42
C PHE A 159 8.56 1.67 -1.33
N TYR A 160 8.48 0.43 -0.86
CA TYR A 160 8.72 -0.77 -1.66
C TYR A 160 7.41 -1.52 -1.84
N PHE A 161 7.19 -2.04 -3.04
CA PHE A 161 6.03 -2.83 -3.39
C PHE A 161 6.44 -4.00 -4.28
N PHE A 162 6.01 -5.19 -3.91
CA PHE A 162 6.12 -6.41 -4.68
C PHE A 162 4.75 -7.03 -4.84
N PHE A 163 4.44 -7.48 -6.05
CA PHE A 163 3.24 -8.22 -6.36
C PHE A 163 3.54 -9.31 -7.39
N ASP A 164 3.29 -10.55 -6.99
CA ASP A 164 3.42 -11.71 -7.86
C ASP A 164 2.17 -11.83 -8.74
N GLN A 165 2.36 -11.77 -10.06
CA GLN A 165 1.29 -11.96 -11.03
C GLN A 165 1.32 -13.36 -11.68
N ARG A 166 2.09 -14.30 -11.14
CA ARG A 166 2.12 -15.69 -11.62
C ARG A 166 0.82 -16.44 -11.36
N THR A 167 0.01 -15.96 -10.41
CA THR A 167 -1.16 -16.64 -9.81
C THR A 167 -2.52 -16.51 -10.53
N PRO A 168 -2.70 -15.91 -11.72
CA PRO A 168 -3.87 -16.26 -12.52
C PRO A 168 -3.65 -17.68 -13.06
N LYS A 169 -4.37 -18.67 -12.52
CA LYS A 169 -4.49 -20.02 -13.11
C LYS A 169 -5.03 -19.95 -14.56
N ASP A 170 -5.58 -18.81 -14.98
CA ASP A 170 -5.92 -18.50 -16.38
C ASP A 170 -4.90 -17.57 -17.05
N THR A 171 -4.09 -18.14 -17.93
CA THR A 171 -3.15 -17.42 -18.81
C THR A 171 -3.78 -16.33 -19.68
N ARG A 172 -5.12 -16.29 -19.84
CA ARG A 172 -5.82 -15.27 -20.64
C ARG A 172 -5.99 -13.92 -19.92
N GLN A 173 -5.73 -13.85 -18.62
CA GLN A 173 -5.80 -12.60 -17.83
C GLN A 173 -4.42 -12.02 -17.48
N ARG A 174 -3.32 -12.65 -17.91
CA ARG A 174 -1.96 -12.11 -17.78
C ARG A 174 -1.79 -10.87 -18.66
N THR A 175 -2.22 -9.73 -18.13
CA THR A 175 -2.10 -8.43 -18.81
C THR A 175 -0.82 -7.70 -18.41
N PHE A 176 -0.27 -8.00 -17.23
CA PHE A 176 0.95 -7.39 -16.70
C PHE A 176 1.89 -8.47 -16.13
N GLY A 177 3.19 -8.18 -16.07
CA GLY A 177 4.18 -9.05 -15.43
C GLY A 177 4.29 -8.78 -13.93
N ASP A 178 5.11 -9.59 -13.24
CA ASP A 178 5.51 -9.33 -11.85
C ASP A 178 5.96 -7.88 -11.71
N ARG A 179 5.56 -7.24 -10.60
CA ARG A 179 5.95 -5.86 -10.32
C ARG A 179 6.71 -5.81 -9.02
N GLU A 180 7.92 -5.29 -9.09
CA GLU A 180 8.78 -5.11 -7.93
C GLU A 180 9.38 -3.72 -7.98
N GLU A 181 8.91 -2.80 -7.14
CA GLU A 181 9.21 -1.39 -7.29
C GLU A 181 9.67 -0.77 -5.97
N ILE A 182 10.65 0.11 -6.05
CA ILE A 182 11.04 0.99 -4.95
C ILE A 182 10.91 2.46 -5.37
N THR A 183 10.29 3.25 -4.51
CA THR A 183 10.31 4.70 -4.55
C THR A 183 11.08 5.21 -3.33
N LEU A 184 12.07 6.06 -3.55
CA LEU A 184 12.87 6.70 -2.51
C LEU A 184 12.82 8.20 -2.70
N GLN A 185 12.52 8.92 -1.63
CA GLN A 185 12.57 10.38 -1.55
C GLN A 185 13.43 10.80 -0.36
N VAL A 186 14.32 11.75 -0.59
CA VAL A 186 15.17 12.34 0.45
C VAL A 186 15.00 13.85 0.39
N GLY A 187 14.66 14.46 1.52
CA GLY A 187 14.45 15.89 1.61
C GLY A 187 15.15 16.53 2.79
N THR A 188 15.46 17.82 2.68
CA THR A 188 16.20 18.57 3.69
C THR A 188 15.76 20.02 3.74
N GLN A 189 15.67 20.56 4.96
CA GLN A 189 15.66 21.99 5.22
C GLN A 189 17.12 22.47 5.41
N LEU A 190 17.72 22.95 4.33
CA LEU A 190 19.13 23.39 4.31
C LEU A 190 19.36 24.61 5.22
N THR A 191 18.44 25.58 5.18
CA THR A 191 18.41 26.79 6.02
C THR A 191 16.96 27.18 6.28
N GLU A 192 16.67 28.23 7.05
CA GLU A 192 15.28 28.71 7.25
C GLU A 192 14.57 29.12 5.95
N ARG A 193 15.32 29.43 4.90
CA ARG A 193 14.80 29.89 3.61
C ARG A 193 14.95 28.87 2.48
N TRP A 194 15.88 27.92 2.62
CA TRP A 194 16.18 26.93 1.58
C TRP A 194 15.74 25.54 2.00
N SER A 195 15.04 24.87 1.09
CA SER A 195 14.69 23.45 1.20
C SER A 195 14.93 22.77 -0.14
N GLY A 196 15.29 21.50 -0.11
CA GLY A 196 15.47 20.70 -1.32
C GLY A 196 15.05 19.27 -1.11
N SER A 197 14.76 18.58 -2.22
CA SER A 197 14.51 17.14 -2.20
C SER A 197 14.98 16.49 -3.49
N VAL A 198 15.22 15.18 -3.41
CA VAL A 198 15.47 14.32 -4.55
C VAL A 198 14.60 13.09 -4.43
N ASN A 199 14.17 12.55 -5.56
CA ASN A 199 13.38 11.33 -5.58
C ASN A 199 13.80 10.43 -6.74
N THR A 200 13.60 9.13 -6.57
CA THR A 200 13.79 8.12 -7.62
C THR A 200 12.74 7.03 -7.48
N ARG A 201 12.33 6.48 -8.61
CA ARG A 201 11.42 5.34 -8.72
C ARG A 201 12.07 4.32 -9.62
N HIS A 202 12.23 3.09 -9.13
CA HIS A 202 12.94 2.02 -9.83
C HIS A 202 12.13 0.74 -9.76
N ASP A 203 12.08 0.02 -10.88
CA ASP A 203 11.45 -1.28 -11.03
C ASP A 203 12.54 -2.35 -11.20
N PHE A 204 12.50 -3.35 -10.32
CA PHE A 204 13.40 -4.49 -10.25
C PHE A 204 12.89 -5.71 -11.03
N ALA A 205 11.69 -5.64 -11.62
CA ALA A 205 11.20 -6.70 -12.49
C ALA A 205 12.20 -7.00 -13.62
N THR A 206 12.20 -8.24 -14.11
CA THR A 206 13.19 -8.69 -15.09
C THR A 206 13.10 -7.85 -16.37
N GLY A 207 14.20 -7.18 -16.73
CA GLY A 207 14.27 -6.30 -17.91
C GLY A 207 13.71 -4.89 -17.70
N ALA A 208 13.31 -4.54 -16.47
CA ALA A 208 12.90 -3.19 -16.09
C ALA A 208 14.12 -2.32 -15.70
N GLY A 209 13.86 -1.23 -14.97
CA GLY A 209 14.90 -0.33 -14.49
C GLY A 209 14.32 0.94 -13.88
N THR A 210 15.11 2.03 -13.90
CA THR A 210 14.66 3.31 -13.35
C THR A 210 13.49 3.85 -14.14
N LEU A 211 12.35 4.05 -13.47
CA LEU A 211 11.13 4.60 -14.05
C LEU A 211 11.15 6.13 -14.06
N SER A 212 11.67 6.75 -12.99
CA SER A 212 11.84 8.19 -12.93
C SER A 212 12.87 8.62 -11.89
N TRP A 213 13.39 9.84 -12.05
CA TRP A 213 14.05 10.57 -10.98
C TRP A 213 13.67 12.04 -11.04
N GLY A 214 13.82 12.72 -9.91
CA GLY A 214 13.52 14.14 -9.80
C GLY A 214 14.30 14.80 -8.70
N GLY A 215 14.30 16.12 -8.75
CA GLY A 215 14.87 16.97 -7.73
C GLY A 215 14.13 18.29 -7.67
N SER A 216 13.96 18.81 -6.46
CA SER A 216 13.37 20.12 -6.24
C SER A 216 14.25 20.96 -5.34
N LEU A 217 14.30 22.26 -5.63
CA LEU A 217 14.96 23.25 -4.82
C LEU A 217 14.03 24.44 -4.65
N ARG A 218 13.80 24.84 -3.40
CA ARG A 218 12.88 25.91 -3.05
C ARG A 218 13.57 26.93 -2.16
N TYR A 219 13.39 28.20 -2.53
CA TYR A 219 13.80 29.36 -1.75
C TYR A 219 12.58 30.19 -1.35
N VAL A 220 12.47 30.54 -0.08
CA VAL A 220 11.40 31.39 0.45
C VAL A 220 11.98 32.68 1.00
N CYS A 221 11.44 33.81 0.53
CA CYS A 221 11.67 35.12 1.14
C CYS A 221 10.35 35.68 1.68
N ASP A 222 10.37 36.94 2.14
CA ASP A 222 9.23 37.55 2.82
C ASP A 222 8.04 37.72 1.88
N CYS A 223 8.28 38.17 0.65
CA CYS A 223 7.26 38.49 -0.35
C CYS A 223 7.02 37.40 -1.39
N ALA A 224 7.95 36.46 -1.58
CA ALA A 224 7.89 35.48 -2.66
C ALA A 224 8.43 34.09 -2.29
N THR A 225 8.09 33.10 -3.11
CA THR A 225 8.69 31.76 -3.15
C THR A 225 9.20 31.50 -4.55
N PHE A 226 10.42 30.97 -4.65
CA PHE A 226 11.01 30.52 -5.90
C PHE A 226 11.21 29.00 -5.82
N GLY A 227 10.84 28.30 -6.89
CA GLY A 227 10.97 26.85 -7.02
C GLY A 227 11.63 26.49 -8.33
N LEU A 228 12.55 25.52 -8.28
CA LEU A 228 13.10 24.82 -9.43
C LEU A 228 12.79 23.34 -9.25
N ASP A 229 12.07 22.75 -10.20
CA ASP A 229 11.77 21.33 -10.23
C ASP A 229 12.38 20.72 -11.51
N LEU A 230 13.12 19.64 -11.32
CA LEU A 230 13.72 18.82 -12.36
C LEU A 230 13.07 17.45 -12.29
N ALA A 231 12.59 16.93 -13.42
CA ALA A 231 12.10 15.57 -13.49
C ALA A 231 12.48 14.91 -14.81
N ARG A 232 12.81 13.62 -14.71
CA ARG A 232 13.00 12.71 -15.84
C ARG A 232 12.10 11.51 -15.63
N THR A 233 11.35 11.19 -16.67
CA THR A 233 10.58 9.95 -16.74
C THR A 233 11.14 9.08 -17.86
N TYR A 234 11.33 7.79 -17.59
CA TYR A 234 11.80 6.79 -18.56
C TYR A 234 10.67 5.85 -19.00
N THR A 235 9.50 5.92 -18.36
CA THR A 235 8.35 5.11 -18.75
C THR A 235 7.92 5.44 -20.17
N ARG A 236 7.62 4.40 -20.93
CA ARG A 236 6.93 4.50 -22.21
C ARG A 236 5.55 3.91 -22.05
N ASP A 237 4.52 4.69 -22.35
CA ASP A 237 3.14 4.22 -22.41
C ASP A 237 2.57 4.59 -23.77
N ARG A 238 2.43 3.59 -24.64
CA ARG A 238 1.98 3.75 -26.04
C ARG A 238 2.80 4.83 -26.75
N ASP A 239 2.16 5.97 -27.06
CA ASP A 239 2.75 7.11 -27.77
C ASP A 239 3.49 8.08 -26.83
N ILE A 240 3.33 7.94 -25.51
CA ILE A 240 4.03 8.74 -24.50
C ILE A 240 5.42 8.16 -24.29
N GLY A 241 6.43 8.88 -24.75
CA GLY A 241 7.84 8.52 -24.57
C GLY A 241 8.48 9.12 -23.31
N PRO A 242 9.74 8.73 -23.03
CA PRO A 242 10.55 9.34 -21.99
C PRO A 242 10.62 10.87 -22.15
N ASN A 243 10.45 11.61 -21.05
CA ASN A 243 10.40 13.06 -21.07
C ASN A 243 11.34 13.68 -20.04
N ASN A 244 11.86 14.86 -20.37
CA ASN A 244 12.52 15.76 -19.44
C ASN A 244 11.59 16.93 -19.15
N SER A 245 11.58 17.40 -17.91
CA SER A 245 10.91 18.65 -17.59
C SER A 245 11.74 19.46 -16.62
N VAL A 246 11.92 20.73 -16.95
CA VAL A 246 12.46 21.75 -16.05
C VAL A 246 11.37 22.77 -15.80
N VAL A 247 10.94 22.91 -14.56
CA VAL A 247 9.88 23.86 -14.18
C VAL A 247 10.48 24.91 -13.26
N VAL A 248 10.29 26.18 -13.61
CA VAL A 248 10.64 27.32 -12.77
C VAL A 248 9.35 27.99 -12.33
N ARG A 249 9.19 28.14 -11.02
CA ARG A 249 7.97 28.69 -10.39
C ARG A 249 8.32 29.86 -9.49
N MET A 250 7.55 30.94 -9.61
CA MET A 250 7.60 32.10 -8.73
C MET A 250 6.21 32.39 -8.18
N VAL A 251 6.04 32.33 -6.86
CA VAL A 251 4.79 32.66 -6.18
C VAL A 251 4.96 33.93 -5.36
N LEU A 252 4.21 34.98 -5.68
CA LEU A 252 4.15 36.20 -4.89
C LEU A 252 3.04 36.04 -3.84
N LYS A 253 3.39 36.12 -2.55
CA LYS A 253 2.46 35.78 -1.45
C LYS A 253 1.19 36.64 -1.44
N THR A 254 1.22 37.82 -2.03
CA THR A 254 0.11 38.79 -2.08
C THR A 254 -0.52 38.96 -3.47
N LEU A 255 0.09 38.43 -4.53
CA LEU A 255 -0.30 38.71 -5.93
C LEU A 255 -0.56 37.46 -6.78
N GLY A 256 -0.31 36.25 -6.24
CA GLY A 256 -0.59 34.99 -6.93
C GLY A 256 0.66 34.29 -7.51
N GLU A 257 0.43 33.21 -8.25
CA GLU A 257 1.45 32.29 -8.77
C GLU A 257 1.75 32.55 -10.26
N PHE A 258 3.04 32.61 -10.61
CA PHE A 258 3.56 32.68 -11.98
C PHE A 258 4.50 31.49 -12.20
N GLY A 259 4.31 30.71 -13.26
CA GLY A 259 5.15 29.54 -13.54
C GLY A 259 5.30 29.28 -15.03
N GLY A 260 6.47 28.74 -15.42
CA GLY A 260 6.76 28.30 -16.78
C GLY A 260 7.47 26.94 -16.77
N SER A 261 7.13 26.09 -17.74
CA SER A 261 7.80 24.81 -17.98
C SER A 261 8.66 24.91 -19.24
N ILE A 262 9.90 24.42 -19.17
CA ILE A 262 10.80 24.30 -20.31
C ILE A 262 10.99 22.80 -20.56
N LEU A 263 10.70 22.38 -21.80
CA LEU A 263 10.87 21.00 -22.32
C LEU A 263 12.35 20.69 -22.56
#